data_AF-A0A529SL12-F1
#
_entry.id   AF-A0A529SL12-F1
#
_cell.length_a   1.000
_cell.length_b   1.000
_cell.length_c   1.000
_cell.angle_alpha   90.00
_cell.angle_beta   90.00
_cell.angle_gamma   90.00
#
_symmetry.space_group_name_H-M   'P 1'
#
loop_
_entity.id
_entity.type
_entity.pdbx_description
1 polymer ?
#
loop_
_entity_poly.entity_id
_entity_poly.type
_entity_poly.pdbx_seq_one_letter_code
_entity_poly.pdbx_strand_id
1 'polypeptide(L)' 'EPTFCTREYAPVCARRHGQVRTFPNACEARAADYRVVGDGPC' A
#
# COMPACT_ATOMS: atom_id res chain seq x y z
N GLU A 1 -17.26 -1.62 -1.45
CA GLU A 1 -17.31 -2.55 -0.29
C GLU A 1 -16.15 -2.24 0.64
N PRO A 2 -16.27 -2.42 1.97
CA PRO A 2 -15.13 -2.27 2.87
C PRO A 2 -14.07 -3.33 2.53
N THR A 3 -12.85 -2.90 2.19
CA THR A 3 -11.72 -3.82 2.01
C THR A 3 -11.13 -4.12 3.37
N PHE A 4 -11.23 -5.38 3.81
CA PHE A 4 -10.60 -5.83 5.04
C PHE A 4 -9.17 -6.31 4.74
N CYS A 5 -8.20 -5.64 5.34
CA CYS A 5 -6.80 -6.04 5.27
C CYS A 5 -6.37 -6.74 6.56
N THR A 6 -5.46 -7.69 6.43
CA THR A 6 -4.78 -8.28 7.59
C THR A 6 -3.94 -7.21 8.28
N ARG A 7 -3.68 -7.37 9.58
CA ARG A 7 -2.75 -6.50 10.32
C ARG A 7 -1.30 -6.96 10.19
N GLU A 8 -0.97 -7.65 9.11
CA GLU A 8 0.40 -8.04 8.81
C GLU A 8 1.22 -6.78 8.49
N TYR A 9 2.42 -6.71 9.04
CA TYR A 9 3.37 -5.64 8.76
C TYR A 9 4.39 -6.13 7.73
N ALA A 10 4.11 -5.82 6.46
CA ALA A 10 4.94 -6.13 5.31
C ALA A 10 5.00 -4.87 4.42
N PRO A 11 5.77 -3.85 4.81
CA PRO A 11 5.65 -2.51 4.26
C PRO A 11 5.97 -2.48 2.77
N VAL A 12 5.17 -1.73 2.01
CA VAL A 12 5.35 -1.57 0.56
C VAL A 12 5.34 -0.10 0.15
N CYS A 13 6.07 0.17 -0.92
CA CYS A 13 6.12 1.49 -1.53
C CYS A 13 5.06 1.55 -2.61
N ALA A 14 4.11 2.46 -2.48
CA ALA A 14 3.01 2.58 -3.44
C ALA A 14 2.88 4.02 -3.95
N ARG A 15 2.48 4.16 -5.21
CA ARG A 15 2.35 5.46 -5.89
C ARG A 15 0.94 5.68 -6.41
N ARG A 16 0.45 6.91 -6.26
CA ARG A 16 -0.83 7.38 -6.79
C ARG A 16 -0.73 8.85 -7.21
N HIS A 17 -1.08 9.17 -8.45
CA HIS A 17 -1.05 10.55 -9.00
C HIS A 17 0.24 11.34 -8.71
N GLY A 18 1.40 10.69 -8.82
CA GLY A 18 2.71 11.31 -8.55
C GLY A 18 3.09 11.39 -7.07
N GLN A 19 2.18 11.06 -6.14
CA GLN A 19 2.49 10.90 -4.73
C GLN A 19 2.95 9.48 -4.45
N VAL A 20 4.03 9.35 -3.69
CA VAL A 20 4.57 8.07 -3.26
C VAL A 20 4.42 7.99 -1.74
N ARG A 21 3.90 6.89 -1.24
CA ARG A 21 3.68 6.67 0.20
C ARG A 21 3.96 5.22 0.56
N THR A 22 4.55 5.05 1.74
CA THR A 22 4.74 3.74 2.36
C THR A 22 3.47 3.31 3.06
N PHE A 23 3.00 2.11 2.71
CA PHE A 23 1.87 1.45 3.36
C PHE A 23 2.38 0.29 4.21
N PRO A 24 1.72 -0.03 5.33
CA PRO A 24 2.14 -1.14 6.20
C PRO A 24 1.99 -2.51 5.54
N ASN A 25 1.14 -2.64 4.51
CA ASN A 25 1.06 -3.82 3.66
C ASN A 25 0.46 -3.50 2.28
N ALA A 26 0.62 -4.44 1.33
CA ALA A 26 0.10 -4.33 -0.03
C ALA A 26 -1.43 -4.29 -0.11
N CYS A 27 -2.14 -4.88 0.85
CA CYS A 27 -3.59 -4.82 0.89
C CYS A 27 -4.04 -3.38 1.18
N GLU A 28 -3.49 -2.72 2.20
CA GLU A 28 -3.83 -1.34 2.55
C GLU A 28 -3.50 -0.36 1.42
N ALA A 29 -2.38 -0.57 0.73
CA ALA A 29 -2.05 0.21 -0.46
C ALA A 29 -3.15 0.10 -1.53
N ARG A 30 -3.60 -1.12 -1.85
CA ARG A 30 -4.65 -1.37 -2.84
C ARG A 30 -6.01 -0.85 -2.39
N ALA A 31 -6.34 -1.01 -1.11
CA ALA A 31 -7.58 -0.49 -0.51
C ALA A 31 -7.66 1.04 -0.56
N ALA A 32 -6.51 1.72 -0.56
CA ALA A 32 -6.40 3.17 -0.70
C ALA A 32 -6.24 3.65 -2.16
N ASP A 33 -6.43 2.77 -3.15
CA ASP A 33 -6.22 3.03 -4.59
C ASP A 33 -4.77 3.41 -4.97
N TYR A 34 -3.78 2.93 -4.23
CA TYR A 34 -2.37 3.06 -4.58
C TYR A 34 -1.88 1.84 -5.34
N ARG A 35 -1.04 2.08 -6.36
CA ARG A 35 -0.32 1.02 -7.07
C ARG A 35 1.02 0.77 -6.39
N VAL A 36 1.23 -0.44 -5.89
CA VAL A 36 2.53 -0.87 -5.36
C VAL A 36 3.58 -0.80 -6.47
N VAL A 37 4.70 -0.14 -6.18
CA VAL A 37 5.86 0.04 -7.07
C VAL A 37 7.14 -0.59 -6.49
N GLY A 38 7.13 -0.99 -5.22
CA GLY A 38 8.22 -1.74 -4.60
C GLY A 38 7.77 -2.49 -3.34
N ASP A 39 8.43 -3.60 -3.05
CA ASP A 39 8.12 -4.53 -1.95
C ASP A 39 8.77 -4.15 -0.60
N GLY A 40 9.12 -2.87 -0.44
CA GLY A 40 9.69 -2.28 0.78
C GLY A 40 9.26 -0.82 0.92
N PRO A 41 9.61 -0.12 2.02
CA PRO A 41 9.27 1.29 2.19
C PRO A 41 9.91 2.18 1.11
N CYS A 42 9.16 3.19 0.67
CA CYS A 42 9.73 4.48 0.26
C CYS A 42 10.14 5.24 1.54
#